data_AF-A0A433JYE9-F1
#
_entry.id   AF-A0A433JYE9-F1
#
_cell.length_a   1.000
_cell.length_b   1.000
_cell.length_c   1.000
_cell.angle_alpha   90.00
_cell.angle_beta   90.00
_cell.angle_gamma   90.00
#
_symmetry.space_group_name_H-M   'P 1'
#
loop_
_entity.id
_entity.type
_entity.pdbx_description
1 polymer ?
#
loop_
_entity_poly.entity_id
_entity_poly.type
_entity_poly.pdbx_seq_one_letter_code
_entity_poly.pdbx_strand_id
1 'polypeptide(L)' 'MQTFYQIMGIIAAGLILFLLYQTIKGRPDYFTRDNMNKSFLTMGVLALGLIGFVTLLIFLVRQT' A
#
# COMPACT_ATOMS: atom_id res chain seq x y z
N MET A 1 7.64 -13.90 27.59
CA MET A 1 6.91 -12.87 26.81
C MET A 1 7.35 -12.81 25.34
N GLN A 2 8.64 -12.79 25.01
CA GLN A 2 9.11 -12.70 23.60
C GLN A 2 8.70 -13.88 22.70
N THR A 3 8.78 -15.12 23.19
CA THR A 3 8.42 -16.32 22.40
C THR A 3 6.95 -16.35 22.02
N PHE A 4 6.05 -15.87 22.88
CA PHE A 4 4.62 -15.78 22.60
C PHE A 4 4.33 -14.81 21.45
N TYR A 5 4.97 -13.62 21.44
CA TYR A 5 4.84 -12.67 20.35
C TYR A 5 5.43 -13.18 19.03
N GLN A 6 6.54 -13.92 19.08
CA GLN A 6 7.14 -14.54 17.88
C GLN A 6 6.20 -15.60 17.29
N ILE A 7 5.60 -16.46 18.11
CA ILE A 7 4.63 -17.46 17.66
C ILE A 7 3.40 -16.79 17.03
N MET A 8 2.86 -15.76 17.70
CA MET A 8 1.77 -14.95 17.15
C MET A 8 2.15 -14.28 15.83
N GLY A 9 3.39 -13.80 15.70
CA GLY A 9 3.91 -13.22 14.46
C GLY A 9 3.95 -14.22 13.32
N ILE A 10 4.37 -15.46 13.57
CA ILE A 10 4.40 -16.52 12.55
C ILE A 10 2.97 -16.92 12.15
N ILE A 11 2.06 -17.06 13.12
CA ILE A 11 0.65 -17.38 12.84
C ILE A 11 0.01 -16.27 12.01
N ALA A 12 0.23 -15.01 12.40
CA ALA A 12 -0.28 -13.85 11.67
C ALA A 12 0.31 -13.78 10.25
N ALA A 13 1.61 -14.00 10.09
CA ALA A 13 2.26 -14.04 8.78
C ALA A 13 1.67 -15.15 7.89
N GLY A 14 1.45 -16.35 8.45
CA GLY A 14 0.81 -17.46 7.76
C GLY A 14 -0.63 -17.13 7.32
N LEU A 15 -1.41 -16.49 8.21
CA LEU A 15 -2.77 -16.04 7.88
C LEU A 15 -2.79 -14.98 6.79
N ILE A 16 -1.85 -14.02 6.82
CA ILE A 16 -1.73 -13.00 5.77
C ILE A 16 -1.46 -13.67 4.42
N LEU A 17 -0.51 -14.60 4.36
CA LEU A 17 -0.21 -15.35 3.12
C LEU A 17 -1.40 -16.17 2.64
N PHE A 18 -2.13 -16.81 3.56
CA PHE A 18 -3.33 -17.58 3.23
C PHE A 18 -4.44 -16.69 2.66
N LEU A 19 -4.73 -15.55 3.30
CA LEU A 19 -5.72 -14.59 2.82
C LEU A 19 -5.32 -14.01 1.46
N LEU A 20 -4.04 -13.72 1.27
CA LEU A 20 -3.51 -13.21 0.00
C LEU A 20 -3.68 -14.25 -1.12
N TYR A 21 -3.32 -15.51 -0.86
CA TYR A 21 -3.54 -16.61 -1.80
C TYR A 21 -5.03 -16.79 -2.13
N GLN A 22 -5.90 -16.77 -1.12
CA GLN A 22 -7.35 -16.90 -1.31
C GLN A 22 -7.93 -15.74 -2.13
N THR A 23 -7.48 -14.52 -1.86
CA THR A 23 -7.95 -13.30 -2.55
C THR A 23 -7.53 -13.31 -4.02
N ILE A 24 -6.27 -13.64 -4.30
CA ILE A 24 -5.75 -13.73 -5.66
C ILE A 24 -6.48 -14.83 -6.44
N LYS A 25 -6.71 -16.00 -5.82
CA LYS A 25 -7.39 -17.12 -6.48
C LYS A 25 -8.88 -16.88 -6.71
N GLY A 26 -9.55 -16.20 -5.78
CA GLY A 26 -10.98 -15.92 -5.87
C GLY A 26 -11.32 -14.84 -6.90
N ARG A 27 -10.41 -13.91 -7.17
CA ARG A 27 -10.61 -12.79 -8.11
C ARG A 27 -9.29 -12.41 -8.80
N PRO A 28 -8.76 -13.26 -9.70
CA PRO A 28 -7.48 -13.02 -10.37
C PRO A 28 -7.49 -11.75 -11.23
N ASP A 29 -8.66 -11.32 -11.69
CA ASP A 29 -8.83 -10.15 -12.55
C ASP A 29 -8.30 -8.85 -11.92
N TYR A 30 -8.36 -8.72 -10.59
CA TYR A 30 -7.82 -7.54 -9.88
C TYR A 30 -6.30 -7.40 -9.97
N PHE A 31 -5.59 -8.52 -10.13
CA PHE A 31 -4.13 -8.56 -10.25
C PHE A 31 -3.65 -8.67 -11.70
N THR A 32 -4.51 -8.38 -12.67
CA THR A 32 -4.12 -8.29 -14.08
C THR A 32 -3.25 -7.06 -14.31
N ARG A 33 -2.26 -7.18 -15.20
CA ARG A 33 -1.34 -6.09 -15.58
C ARG A 33 -2.07 -4.78 -15.90
N ASP A 34 -3.20 -4.84 -16.60
CA ASP A 34 -3.98 -3.66 -16.97
C ASP A 34 -4.58 -2.94 -15.76
N ASN A 35 -5.15 -3.69 -14.80
CA ASN A 35 -5.73 -3.12 -13.58
C ASN A 35 -4.65 -2.57 -12.64
N MET A 36 -3.51 -3.25 -12.55
CA MET A 36 -2.35 -2.77 -11.79
C MET A 36 -1.79 -1.46 -12.37
N ASN A 37 -1.67 -1.38 -13.70
CA ASN A 37 -1.14 -0.18 -14.37
C ASN A 37 -2.11 1.01 -14.22
N LYS A 38 -3.42 0.77 -14.33
CA LYS A 38 -4.44 1.79 -14.10
C LYS A 38 -4.43 2.32 -12.66
N SER A 39 -4.30 1.43 -11.67
CA SER A 39 -4.19 1.80 -10.25
C SER A 39 -2.90 2.58 -9.96
N PHE A 40 -1.78 2.16 -10.56
CA PHE A 40 -0.50 2.84 -10.40
C PHE A 40 -0.54 4.27 -10.96
N LEU A 41 -1.18 4.47 -12.12
CA LEU A 41 -1.35 5.82 -12.69
C LEU A 41 -2.23 6.71 -11.80
N THR A 42 -3.37 6.23 -11.32
CA THR A 42 -4.25 7.04 -10.46
C THR A 42 -3.58 7.36 -9.12
N MET A 43 -2.95 6.38 -8.48
CA MET A 43 -2.21 6.60 -7.23
C MET A 43 -0.98 7.48 -7.42
N GLY A 44 -0.25 7.33 -8.52
CA GLY A 44 0.92 8.13 -8.86
C GLY A 44 0.58 9.60 -9.09
N VAL A 45 -0.50 9.88 -9.83
CA VAL A 45 -0.98 11.26 -10.02
C VAL A 45 -1.41 11.89 -8.70
N LEU A 46 -2.15 11.16 -7.86
CA LEU A 46 -2.54 11.64 -6.53
C LEU A 46 -1.31 11.93 -5.65
N ALA A 47 -0.30 11.06 -5.67
CA ALA A 47 0.94 11.24 -4.93
C ALA A 47 1.72 12.47 -5.40
N LEU A 48 1.85 12.67 -6.72
CA LEU A 48 2.47 13.87 -7.28
C LEU A 48 1.74 15.15 -6.88
N GLY A 49 0.40 15.13 -6.91
CA GLY A 49 -0.41 16.25 -6.42
C GLY A 49 -0.15 16.57 -4.95
N LEU A 50 -0.05 15.54 -4.11
CA LEU A 50 0.24 15.70 -2.69
C LEU A 50 1.65 16.24 -2.44
N ILE A 51 2.66 15.77 -3.17
CA ILE A 51 4.03 16.30 -3.11
C ILE A 51 4.05 17.78 -3.49
N GLY A 52 3.37 18.16 -4.58
CA GLY A 52 3.25 19.55 -4.98
C GLY A 52 2.60 20.41 -3.90
N PHE A 53 1.52 19.93 -3.30
CA PHE A 53 0.83 20.61 -2.21
C PHE A 53 1.74 20.82 -0.99
N VAL A 54 2.43 19.78 -0.53
CA VAL A 54 3.37 19.88 0.59
C VAL A 54 4.51 20.84 0.28
N THR A 55 5.04 20.82 -0.95
CA THR A 55 6.11 21.71 -1.38
C THR A 55 5.67 23.18 -1.36
N LEU A 56 4.44 23.47 -1.79
CA LEU A 56 3.85 24.80 -1.69
C LEU A 56 3.70 25.26 -0.24
N LEU A 57 3.25 24.39 0.66
CA LEU A 57 3.17 24.71 2.09
C LEU A 57 4.54 25.05 2.68
N ILE A 58 5.58 24.27 2.35
CA ILE A 58 6.95 24.53 2.79
C ILE A 58 7.44 25.88 2.25
N PHE A 59 7.15 26.19 0.99
CA PHE A 59 7.54 27.47 0.39
C PHE A 59 6.85 28.66 1.07
N LEU A 60 5.54 28.58 1.31
CA LEU A 60 4.77 29.62 1.99
C LEU A 60 5.32 29.89 3.40
N VAL A 61 5.50 28.82 4.20
CA VAL A 61 6.03 28.92 5.56
C VAL A 61 7.45 29.50 5.58
N ARG A 62 8.25 29.22 4.55
CA ARG A 62 9.62 29.74 4.45
C ARG A 62 9.69 31.21 4.05
N GLN A 63 8.64 31.76 3.44
CA GLN A 63 8.59 33.17 3.00
C GLN A 63 7.96 34.12 4.03
N THR A 64 7.22 33.60 5.02
CA THR A 64 6.78 34.31 6.24
C THR A 64 7.84 34.26 7.32
#